data_AF-A0A2N1C169-F1
#
_entry.id   AF-A0A2N1C169-F1
#
_cell.length_a   1.000
_cell.length_b   1.000
_cell.length_c   1.000
_cell.angle_alpha   90.00
_cell.angle_beta   90.00
_cell.angle_gamma   90.00
#
_symmetry.space_group_name_H-M   'P 1'
#
loop_
_entity.id
_entity.type
_entity.pdbx_description
1 polymer ?
#
loop_
_entity_poly.entity_id
_entity_poly.type
_entity_poly.pdbx_seq_one_letter_code
_entity_poly.pdbx_strand_id
1 'polypeptide(L)'
;MNYKQPFYTLRLNSQNCGYRITVNGCFIEEQRHGEMNVMEYPINQWLKNGDNLFDIYHINIPTPAGITGLRNDGKLTLELCVRENSGSETTIINRTIYDGSHLKIEDDSVDYTDIEGLLSSLSTSFLTNKFDVVSNKIVPSDTGEFSIEDYQVKKGEYNHALQTTQNITLPAPFPLWRFFKADELTNHNELSDEQWEATRKNMINEVYQPVWKALRDNDAKALKALFLERGKEYDQAFYKEEGKDVYEMVVHLRSLVDNEDLSPVRDLNINACDVAVAFNNKLTWLHDWDLSLSEKIEFEHLGTDLLTSIPLKFARFDGKWEIVR
;
A
#
# COMPACT_ATOMS: atom_id res chain seq x y z
N MET A 1 -20.53 -16.80 -13.73
CA MET A 1 -20.75 -17.15 -12.31
C MET A 1 -19.73 -16.33 -11.58
N ASN A 2 -20.19 -15.26 -10.93
CA ASN A 2 -19.32 -14.35 -10.21
C ASN A 2 -18.82 -15.03 -8.93
N TYR A 3 -17.60 -14.73 -8.54
CA TYR A 3 -17.02 -15.19 -7.27
C TYR A 3 -17.96 -14.85 -6.11
N LYS A 4 -18.21 -15.81 -5.21
CA LYS A 4 -19.07 -15.56 -4.04
C LYS A 4 -18.32 -14.79 -2.96
N GLN A 5 -17.06 -15.16 -2.75
CA GLN A 5 -16.12 -14.53 -1.85
C GLN A 5 -14.81 -14.27 -2.62
N PRO A 6 -14.79 -13.31 -3.57
CA PRO A 6 -13.58 -13.00 -4.31
C PRO A 6 -12.44 -12.58 -3.38
N PHE A 7 -11.29 -13.19 -3.57
CA PHE A 7 -10.02 -12.86 -2.93
C PHE A 7 -9.09 -12.29 -3.99
N TYR A 8 -8.86 -10.98 -3.92
CA TYR A 8 -8.02 -10.22 -4.84
C TYR A 8 -6.60 -10.09 -4.31
N THR A 9 -5.65 -10.31 -5.21
CA THR A 9 -4.22 -10.13 -4.93
C THR A 9 -3.51 -9.36 -6.03
N LEU A 10 -2.41 -8.73 -5.66
CA LEU A 10 -1.42 -8.21 -6.60
C LEU A 10 -0.21 -9.14 -6.60
N ARG A 11 0.10 -9.75 -7.74
CA ARG A 11 1.36 -10.49 -7.93
C ARG A 11 2.37 -9.58 -8.60
N LEU A 12 3.50 -9.40 -7.94
CA LEU A 12 4.58 -8.55 -8.37
C LEU A 12 5.78 -9.41 -8.77
N ASN A 13 6.37 -9.05 -9.89
CA ASN A 13 7.69 -9.51 -10.29
C ASN A 13 8.47 -8.32 -10.84
N SER A 14 9.51 -7.88 -10.12
CA SER A 14 10.36 -6.76 -10.51
C SER A 14 11.81 -7.16 -10.63
N GLN A 15 12.54 -6.47 -11.51
CA GLN A 15 13.98 -6.59 -11.66
C GLN A 15 14.56 -5.25 -12.10
N ASN A 16 15.68 -4.83 -11.50
CA ASN A 16 16.46 -3.65 -11.89
C ASN A 16 15.64 -2.35 -12.00
N CYS A 17 14.54 -2.21 -11.26
CA CYS A 17 13.74 -0.99 -11.24
C CYS A 17 13.32 -0.65 -9.81
N GLY A 18 13.36 0.64 -9.49
CA GLY A 18 12.70 1.14 -8.29
C GLY A 18 11.23 1.41 -8.60
N TYR A 19 10.36 1.09 -7.66
CA TYR A 19 8.94 1.37 -7.80
C TYR A 19 8.25 1.65 -6.47
N ARG A 20 7.06 2.22 -6.57
CA ARG A 20 6.08 2.34 -5.49
C ARG A 20 4.69 2.07 -6.07
N ILE A 21 3.97 1.13 -5.47
CA ILE A 21 2.66 0.67 -5.94
C ILE A 21 1.58 1.16 -4.98
N THR A 22 0.51 1.73 -5.53
CA THR A 22 -0.64 2.17 -4.76
C THR A 22 -1.96 1.70 -5.38
N VAL A 23 -2.95 1.47 -4.52
CA VAL A 23 -4.33 1.17 -4.91
C VAL A 23 -5.24 2.17 -4.20
N ASN A 24 -6.01 2.93 -4.96
CA ASN A 24 -6.82 4.05 -4.47
C ASN A 24 -6.01 5.02 -3.58
N GLY A 25 -4.77 5.31 -3.97
CA GLY A 25 -3.81 6.13 -3.24
C GLY A 25 -3.27 5.52 -1.94
N CYS A 26 -3.66 4.28 -1.60
CA CYS A 26 -3.10 3.53 -0.47
C CYS A 26 -1.84 2.78 -0.88
N PHE A 27 -0.77 2.94 -0.10
CA PHE A 27 0.49 2.24 -0.31
C PHE A 27 0.36 0.72 -0.14
N ILE A 28 0.84 -0.02 -1.14
CA ILE A 28 0.95 -1.49 -1.12
C ILE A 28 2.39 -1.93 -0.89
N GLU A 29 3.33 -1.42 -1.69
CA GLU A 29 4.74 -1.84 -1.68
C GLU A 29 5.64 -0.74 -2.26
N GLU A 30 6.90 -0.70 -1.83
CA GLU A 30 7.96 0.12 -2.41
C GLU A 30 9.31 -0.62 -2.40
N GLN A 31 10.08 -0.44 -3.48
CA GLN A 31 11.47 -0.88 -3.56
C GLN A 31 12.30 0.24 -4.20
N ARG A 32 13.34 0.72 -3.49
CA ARG A 32 14.19 1.86 -3.90
C ARG A 32 15.54 1.48 -4.50
N HIS A 33 15.90 0.20 -4.48
CA HIS A 33 17.25 -0.25 -4.81
C HIS A 33 17.32 -1.07 -6.10
N GLY A 34 16.18 -1.34 -6.75
CA GLY A 34 16.15 -2.13 -7.98
C GLY A 34 16.38 -3.62 -7.78
N GLU A 35 16.32 -4.10 -6.53
CA GLU A 35 16.44 -5.51 -6.22
C GLU A 35 15.28 -6.31 -6.82
N MET A 36 15.56 -7.58 -7.10
CA MET A 36 14.52 -8.48 -7.57
C MET A 36 13.50 -8.70 -6.46
N ASN A 37 12.22 -8.51 -6.76
CA ASN A 37 11.13 -8.79 -5.83
C ASN A 37 10.08 -9.65 -6.51
N VAL A 38 9.71 -10.75 -5.88
CA VAL A 38 8.64 -11.65 -6.33
C VAL A 38 7.73 -11.91 -5.14
N MET A 39 6.60 -11.22 -5.09
CA MET A 39 5.67 -11.26 -3.95
C MET A 39 4.21 -11.20 -4.40
N GLU A 40 3.32 -11.69 -3.53
CA GLU A 40 1.87 -11.62 -3.70
C GLU A 40 1.25 -10.91 -2.51
N TYR A 41 0.50 -9.83 -2.76
CA TYR A 41 -0.12 -9.00 -1.73
C TYR A 41 -1.64 -9.17 -1.76
N PRO A 42 -2.29 -9.48 -0.62
CA PRO A 42 -3.74 -9.41 -0.53
C PRO A 42 -4.21 -7.95 -0.51
N ILE A 43 -5.22 -7.63 -1.33
CA ILE A 43 -5.65 -6.23 -1.52
C ILE A 43 -7.15 -5.96 -1.34
N ASN A 44 -7.96 -6.93 -0.90
CA ASN A 44 -9.40 -6.74 -0.67
C ASN A 44 -9.71 -5.49 0.17
N GLN A 45 -8.91 -5.28 1.21
CA GLN A 45 -8.98 -4.16 2.16
C GLN A 45 -8.64 -2.78 1.53
N TRP A 46 -8.23 -2.74 0.26
CA TRP A 46 -7.90 -1.52 -0.47
C TRP A 46 -8.84 -1.26 -1.65
N LEU A 47 -9.65 -2.25 -2.01
CA LEU A 47 -10.60 -2.19 -3.12
C LEU A 47 -11.96 -1.66 -2.65
N LYS A 48 -12.68 -1.02 -3.57
CA LYS A 48 -14.09 -0.65 -3.44
C LYS A 48 -14.88 -1.23 -4.61
N ASN A 49 -16.20 -1.36 -4.44
CA ASN A 49 -17.07 -1.70 -5.56
C ASN A 49 -17.06 -0.55 -6.60
N GLY A 50 -16.94 -0.90 -7.89
CA GLY A 50 -16.83 0.07 -8.98
C GLY A 50 -15.37 0.44 -9.28
N ASP A 51 -15.12 1.72 -9.56
CA ASP A 51 -13.85 2.20 -10.09
C ASP A 51 -12.74 2.17 -9.03
N ASN A 52 -11.60 1.57 -9.35
CA ASN A 52 -10.42 1.55 -8.50
C ASN A 52 -9.23 2.11 -9.27
N LEU A 53 -8.48 3.02 -8.64
CA LEU A 53 -7.28 3.61 -9.22
C LEU A 53 -6.06 2.75 -8.86
N PHE A 54 -5.28 2.33 -9.85
CA PHE A 54 -4.00 1.65 -9.65
C PHE A 54 -2.88 2.55 -10.17
N ASP A 55 -1.92 2.86 -9.31
CA ASP A 55 -0.76 3.67 -9.66
C ASP A 55 0.54 2.92 -9.41
N ILE A 56 1.45 3.02 -10.36
CA ILE A 56 2.84 2.60 -10.25
C ILE A 56 3.72 3.81 -10.49
N TYR A 57 4.47 4.22 -9.47
CA TYR A 57 5.51 5.24 -9.59
C TYR A 57 6.84 4.52 -9.80
N HIS A 58 7.39 4.57 -11.00
CA HIS A 58 8.75 4.11 -11.29
C HIS A 58 9.72 5.16 -10.77
N ILE A 59 10.52 4.81 -9.77
CA ILE A 59 11.39 5.75 -9.06
C ILE A 59 12.84 5.60 -9.49
N ASN A 60 13.57 6.73 -9.44
CA ASN A 60 14.99 6.78 -9.79
C ASN A 60 15.81 5.95 -8.81
N ILE A 61 16.76 5.17 -9.34
CA ILE A 61 17.70 4.40 -8.54
C ILE A 61 19.14 4.71 -8.94
N PRO A 62 20.11 4.65 -8.02
CA PRO A 62 21.51 4.82 -8.36
C PRO A 62 21.99 3.75 -9.35
N THR A 63 22.68 4.16 -10.39
CA THR A 63 23.43 3.28 -11.28
C THR A 63 24.82 3.01 -10.71
N PRO A 64 25.56 2.00 -11.20
CA PRO A 64 26.96 1.77 -10.81
C PRO A 64 27.88 2.99 -11.02
N ALA A 65 27.49 3.93 -11.88
CA ALA A 65 28.22 5.17 -12.13
C ALA A 65 27.88 6.30 -11.13
N GLY A 66 27.01 6.04 -10.14
CA GLY A 66 26.56 7.03 -9.15
C GLY A 66 25.46 7.98 -9.64
N ILE A 67 25.03 7.83 -10.90
CA ILE A 67 23.94 8.60 -11.50
C ILE A 67 22.60 8.05 -11.02
N THR A 68 21.68 8.92 -10.62
CA THR A 68 20.31 8.54 -10.23
C THR A 68 19.34 8.79 -11.38
N GLY A 69 18.66 7.75 -11.85
CA GLY A 69 17.66 7.85 -12.91
C GLY A 69 16.81 6.60 -13.04
N LEU A 70 15.84 6.59 -13.95
CA LEU A 70 15.18 5.35 -14.35
C LEU A 70 16.16 4.49 -15.14
N ARG A 71 16.07 3.18 -14.92
CA ARG A 71 16.92 2.20 -15.59
C ARG A 71 16.26 1.70 -16.85
N ASN A 72 17.00 1.72 -17.96
CA ASN A 72 16.56 1.17 -19.24
C ASN A 72 16.52 -0.37 -19.25
N ASP A 73 17.16 -1.04 -18.29
CA ASP A 73 17.04 -2.49 -18.09
C ASP A 73 16.03 -2.85 -16.99
N GLY A 74 15.30 -1.85 -16.46
CA GLY A 74 14.29 -2.05 -15.43
C GLY A 74 13.03 -2.71 -15.98
N LYS A 75 12.55 -3.74 -15.27
CA LYS A 75 11.36 -4.51 -15.65
C LYS A 75 10.44 -4.70 -14.45
N LEU A 76 9.15 -4.54 -14.66
CA LEU A 76 8.13 -4.77 -13.64
C LEU A 76 6.91 -5.42 -14.28
N THR A 77 6.43 -6.51 -13.70
CA THR A 77 5.14 -7.11 -13.99
C THR A 77 4.27 -7.05 -12.74
N LEU A 78 3.09 -6.45 -12.86
CA LEU A 78 2.08 -6.40 -11.82
C LEU A 78 0.80 -7.04 -12.35
N GLU A 79 0.37 -8.14 -11.72
CA GLU A 79 -0.86 -8.85 -12.09
C GLU A 79 -1.93 -8.65 -11.01
N LEU A 80 -3.08 -8.12 -11.40
CA LEU A 80 -4.29 -8.16 -10.58
C LEU A 80 -4.94 -9.53 -10.76
N CYS A 81 -4.98 -10.27 -9.67
CA CYS A 81 -5.47 -11.63 -9.61
C CYS A 81 -6.75 -11.71 -8.78
N VAL A 82 -7.63 -12.65 -9.12
CA VAL A 82 -8.79 -13.01 -8.31
C VAL A 82 -8.91 -14.52 -8.21
N ARG A 83 -9.36 -14.99 -7.06
CA ARG A 83 -9.76 -16.38 -6.83
C ARG A 83 -10.97 -16.42 -5.90
N GLU A 84 -11.64 -17.56 -5.83
CA GLU A 84 -12.59 -17.83 -4.74
C GLU A 84 -11.80 -17.97 -3.43
N ASN A 85 -12.28 -17.41 -2.32
CA ASN A 85 -11.53 -17.41 -1.05
C ASN A 85 -11.15 -18.84 -0.60
N SER A 86 -12.07 -19.80 -0.78
CA SER A 86 -11.86 -21.22 -0.49
C SER A 86 -11.15 -22.00 -1.60
N GLY A 87 -10.85 -21.37 -2.74
CA GLY A 87 -10.27 -21.99 -3.92
C GLY A 87 -8.80 -21.64 -4.14
N SER A 88 -8.11 -22.47 -4.92
CA SER A 88 -6.71 -22.25 -5.33
C SER A 88 -6.58 -21.73 -6.77
N GLU A 89 -7.59 -21.93 -7.61
CA GLU A 89 -7.57 -21.45 -9.00
C GLU A 89 -7.61 -19.93 -9.05
N THR A 90 -6.63 -19.34 -9.72
CA THR A 90 -6.50 -17.88 -9.86
C THR A 90 -6.76 -17.47 -11.30
N THR A 91 -7.53 -16.41 -11.48
CA THR A 91 -7.71 -15.71 -12.75
C THR A 91 -6.97 -14.38 -12.72
N ILE A 92 -6.15 -14.10 -13.73
CA ILE A 92 -5.47 -12.81 -13.90
C ILE A 92 -6.42 -11.86 -14.61
N ILE A 93 -6.97 -10.89 -13.87
CA ILE A 93 -7.91 -9.86 -14.34
C ILE A 93 -7.17 -8.81 -15.17
N ASN A 94 -6.02 -8.37 -14.70
CA ASN A 94 -5.21 -7.36 -15.37
C ASN A 94 -3.72 -7.72 -15.26
N ARG A 95 -2.94 -7.29 -16.24
CA ARG A 95 -1.48 -7.39 -16.21
C ARG A 95 -0.87 -6.10 -16.74
N THR A 96 -0.13 -5.42 -15.89
CA THR A 96 0.75 -4.30 -16.26
C THR A 96 2.17 -4.83 -16.41
N ILE A 97 2.77 -4.64 -17.58
CA ILE A 97 4.17 -4.95 -17.85
C ILE A 97 4.87 -3.65 -18.23
N TYR A 98 5.82 -3.24 -17.41
CA TYR A 98 6.75 -2.16 -17.69
C TYR A 98 8.09 -2.72 -18.15
N ASP A 99 8.57 -2.25 -19.31
CA ASP A 99 9.90 -2.50 -19.84
C ASP A 99 10.61 -1.17 -20.13
N GLY A 100 11.59 -0.83 -19.28
CA GLY A 100 12.35 0.42 -19.36
C GLY A 100 13.18 0.56 -20.63
N SER A 101 13.39 -0.50 -21.42
CA SER A 101 14.23 -0.45 -22.63
C SER A 101 13.59 0.36 -23.75
N HIS A 102 12.29 0.63 -23.62
CA HIS A 102 11.52 1.49 -24.51
C HIS A 102 11.59 2.98 -24.13
N LEU A 103 12.14 3.33 -22.96
CA LEU A 103 12.24 4.72 -22.55
C LEU A 103 13.35 5.43 -23.32
N LYS A 104 13.01 6.63 -23.81
CA LYS A 104 14.00 7.59 -24.29
C LYS A 104 14.58 8.34 -23.09
N ILE A 105 15.85 8.04 -22.79
CA ILE A 105 16.59 8.64 -21.68
C ILE A 105 17.73 9.48 -22.26
N GLU A 106 17.72 10.78 -21.98
CA GLU A 106 18.74 11.75 -22.38
C GLU A 106 19.28 12.43 -21.10
N ASP A 107 20.61 12.48 -20.95
CA ASP A 107 21.28 13.02 -19.76
C ASP A 107 20.68 12.51 -18.44
N ASP A 108 20.40 11.20 -18.39
CA ASP A 108 19.84 10.48 -17.25
C ASP A 108 18.43 10.92 -16.82
N SER A 109 17.76 11.69 -17.68
CA SER A 109 16.37 12.08 -17.53
C SER A 109 15.51 11.41 -18.59
N VAL A 110 14.32 10.98 -18.18
CA VAL A 110 13.28 10.54 -19.11
C VAL A 110 12.77 11.74 -19.89
N ASP A 111 12.61 11.58 -21.20
CA ASP A 111 11.92 12.54 -22.06
C ASP A 111 10.40 12.43 -21.84
N TYR A 112 9.88 13.20 -20.90
CA TYR A 112 8.45 13.22 -20.58
C TYR A 112 7.58 13.85 -21.68
N THR A 113 8.17 14.39 -22.75
CA THR A 113 7.41 14.91 -23.90
C THR A 113 7.11 13.83 -24.93
N ASP A 114 7.85 12.71 -24.91
CA ASP A 114 7.66 11.55 -25.77
C ASP A 114 6.60 10.59 -25.19
N ILE A 115 5.33 11.01 -25.25
CA ILE A 115 4.21 10.21 -24.72
C ILE A 115 4.09 8.85 -25.39
N GLU A 116 4.37 8.76 -26.70
CA GLU A 116 4.35 7.47 -27.42
C GLU A 116 5.46 6.54 -26.91
N GLY A 117 6.67 7.06 -26.70
CA GLY A 117 7.76 6.32 -26.06
C GLY A 117 7.41 5.85 -24.65
N LEU A 118 6.82 6.71 -23.82
CA LEU A 118 6.37 6.32 -22.47
C LEU A 118 5.32 5.20 -22.52
N LEU A 119 4.31 5.29 -23.39
CA LEU A 119 3.30 4.24 -23.55
C LEU A 119 3.88 2.95 -24.14
N SER A 120 4.91 3.04 -24.98
CA SER A 120 5.57 1.86 -25.55
C SER A 120 6.27 1.00 -24.48
N SER A 121 6.67 1.60 -23.35
CA SER A 121 7.15 0.86 -22.17
C SER A 121 6.10 -0.07 -21.56
N LEU A 122 4.82 0.13 -21.90
CA LEU A 122 3.68 -0.68 -21.44
C LEU A 122 3.05 -1.54 -22.55
N SER A 123 3.68 -1.62 -23.73
CA SER A 123 3.08 -2.19 -24.96
C SER A 123 2.65 -3.66 -24.86
N THR A 124 3.16 -4.42 -23.89
CA THR A 124 2.81 -5.84 -23.65
C THR A 124 1.81 -6.03 -22.50
N SER A 125 1.35 -4.93 -21.90
CA SER A 125 0.30 -4.93 -20.87
C SER A 125 -1.06 -5.30 -21.47
N PHE A 126 -1.99 -5.68 -20.60
CA PHE A 126 -3.39 -5.82 -20.99
C PHE A 126 -3.95 -4.46 -21.41
N LEU A 127 -4.62 -4.43 -22.55
CA LEU A 127 -5.26 -3.24 -23.09
C LEU A 127 -6.66 -3.05 -22.50
N THR A 128 -7.23 -1.88 -22.78
CA THR A 128 -8.63 -1.56 -22.48
C THR A 128 -9.54 -2.70 -22.90
N ASN A 129 -10.34 -3.17 -21.94
CA ASN A 129 -11.27 -4.26 -22.20
C ASN A 129 -12.44 -4.19 -21.23
N LYS A 130 -13.57 -4.76 -21.65
CA LYS A 130 -14.69 -5.08 -20.79
C LYS A 130 -14.93 -6.58 -20.87
N PHE A 131 -15.17 -7.20 -19.73
CA PHE A 131 -15.30 -8.65 -19.68
C PHE A 131 -16.14 -9.10 -18.49
N ASP A 132 -16.61 -10.32 -18.60
CA ASP A 132 -17.22 -11.06 -17.53
C ASP A 132 -16.29 -12.20 -17.09
N VAL A 133 -16.48 -12.68 -15.87
CA VAL A 133 -15.86 -13.91 -15.40
C VAL A 133 -16.90 -15.05 -15.41
N VAL A 134 -16.72 -15.98 -16.34
CA VAL A 134 -17.59 -17.14 -16.50
C VAL A 134 -16.77 -18.40 -16.24
N SER A 135 -17.10 -19.11 -15.14
CA SER A 135 -16.41 -20.35 -14.75
C SER A 135 -14.89 -20.16 -14.62
N ASN A 136 -14.46 -19.14 -13.87
CA ASN A 136 -13.06 -18.75 -13.65
C ASN A 136 -12.28 -18.37 -14.93
N LYS A 137 -12.98 -18.03 -16.00
CA LYS A 137 -12.39 -17.59 -17.27
C LYS A 137 -12.88 -16.19 -17.63
N ILE A 138 -11.95 -15.38 -18.12
CA ILE A 138 -12.24 -14.06 -18.68
C ILE A 138 -12.90 -14.27 -20.03
N VAL A 139 -14.08 -13.68 -20.19
CA VAL A 139 -14.85 -13.70 -21.43
C VAL A 139 -15.08 -12.25 -21.85
N PRO A 140 -14.54 -11.79 -22.99
CA PRO A 140 -14.80 -10.45 -23.50
C PRO A 140 -16.31 -10.16 -23.59
N SER A 141 -16.71 -8.95 -23.20
CA SER A 141 -18.12 -8.57 -23.05
C SER A 141 -18.30 -7.06 -23.19
N ASP A 142 -19.13 -6.59 -24.11
CA ASP A 142 -19.37 -5.14 -24.30
C ASP A 142 -20.07 -4.48 -23.09
N THR A 143 -20.74 -5.30 -22.28
CA THR A 143 -21.47 -4.90 -21.06
C THR A 143 -20.88 -5.52 -19.81
N GLY A 144 -19.63 -6.00 -19.88
CA GLY A 144 -19.01 -6.77 -18.81
C GLY A 144 -18.96 -6.01 -17.49
N GLU A 145 -19.11 -6.74 -16.38
CA GLU A 145 -19.06 -6.14 -15.03
C GLU A 145 -17.66 -5.67 -14.64
N PHE A 146 -16.62 -6.15 -15.32
CA PHE A 146 -15.26 -5.68 -15.20
C PHE A 146 -14.92 -4.75 -16.36
N SER A 147 -14.23 -3.66 -16.07
CA SER A 147 -13.62 -2.82 -17.11
C SER A 147 -12.21 -2.42 -16.73
N ILE A 148 -11.36 -2.34 -17.75
CA ILE A 148 -9.99 -1.84 -17.64
C ILE A 148 -9.91 -0.66 -18.60
N GLU A 149 -9.47 0.50 -18.12
CA GLU A 149 -9.24 1.68 -18.95
C GLU A 149 -7.81 1.72 -19.51
N ASP A 150 -7.56 2.66 -20.42
CA ASP A 150 -6.24 2.87 -20.99
C ASP A 150 -5.26 3.35 -19.91
N TYR A 151 -3.99 2.98 -20.06
CA TYR A 151 -2.94 3.51 -19.22
C TYR A 151 -2.75 5.00 -19.46
N GLN A 152 -2.58 5.74 -18.39
CA GLN A 152 -2.10 7.11 -18.41
C GLN A 152 -0.66 7.12 -17.90
N VAL A 153 0.21 7.81 -18.61
CA VAL A 153 1.62 7.99 -18.22
C VAL A 153 1.92 9.47 -18.09
N LYS A 154 2.59 9.85 -17.00
CA LYS A 154 2.98 11.25 -16.77
C LYS A 154 4.20 11.33 -15.88
N LYS A 155 4.81 12.52 -15.85
CA LYS A 155 5.76 12.88 -14.79
C LYS A 155 5.03 12.98 -13.46
N GLY A 156 5.39 12.11 -12.52
CA GLY A 156 4.89 12.12 -11.15
C GLY A 156 5.40 13.36 -10.40
N GLU A 157 4.56 13.85 -9.50
CA GLU A 157 4.86 15.02 -8.67
C GLU A 157 5.97 14.73 -7.65
N TYR A 158 6.08 13.47 -7.21
CA TYR A 158 7.09 13.02 -6.26
C TYR A 158 8.33 12.48 -6.97
N ASN A 159 9.51 13.02 -6.62
CA ASN A 159 10.84 12.60 -7.10
C ASN A 159 11.01 12.55 -8.62
N HIS A 160 10.16 13.25 -9.37
CA HIS A 160 10.13 13.20 -10.84
C HIS A 160 10.01 11.76 -11.38
N ALA A 161 9.35 10.88 -10.62
CA ALA A 161 9.08 9.49 -11.01
C ALA A 161 8.24 9.43 -12.29
N LEU A 162 8.38 8.37 -13.08
CA LEU A 162 7.39 8.08 -14.12
C LEU A 162 6.17 7.46 -13.43
N GLN A 163 5.02 8.11 -13.52
CA GLN A 163 3.76 7.58 -13.01
C GLN A 163 3.02 6.88 -14.13
N THR A 164 2.70 5.60 -13.90
CA THR A 164 1.75 4.83 -14.69
C THR A 164 0.47 4.67 -13.89
N THR A 165 -0.66 5.05 -14.48
CA THR A 165 -1.97 5.03 -13.84
C THR A 165 -2.94 4.23 -14.69
N GLN A 166 -3.80 3.44 -14.04
CA GLN A 166 -4.90 2.75 -14.71
C GLN A 166 -6.12 2.68 -13.80
N ASN A 167 -7.29 3.01 -14.34
CA ASN A 167 -8.56 2.74 -13.68
C ASN A 167 -9.04 1.34 -14.02
N ILE A 168 -9.51 0.62 -13.01
CA ILE A 168 -10.09 -0.71 -13.16
C ILE A 168 -11.41 -0.76 -12.38
N THR A 169 -12.49 -1.04 -13.08
CA THR A 169 -13.81 -1.23 -12.47
C THR A 169 -13.99 -2.69 -12.09
N LEU A 170 -14.31 -2.95 -10.82
CA LEU A 170 -14.46 -4.29 -10.27
C LEU A 170 -15.83 -4.43 -9.56
N PRO A 171 -16.58 -5.53 -9.80
CA PRO A 171 -17.77 -5.87 -9.01
C PRO A 171 -17.34 -6.50 -7.68
N ALA A 172 -16.82 -5.69 -6.77
CA ALA A 172 -16.34 -6.14 -5.47
C ALA A 172 -17.48 -6.15 -4.45
N PRO A 173 -17.74 -7.25 -3.72
CA PRO A 173 -18.84 -7.34 -2.74
C PRO A 173 -18.52 -6.64 -1.41
N PHE A 174 -17.43 -5.87 -1.35
CA PHE A 174 -16.99 -5.21 -0.14
C PHE A 174 -17.78 -3.91 0.10
N PRO A 175 -18.08 -3.58 1.37
CA PRO A 175 -18.55 -2.25 1.69
C PRO A 175 -17.47 -1.22 1.37
N LEU A 176 -17.86 0.05 1.23
CA LEU A 176 -16.88 1.13 1.18
C LEU A 176 -16.16 1.23 2.53
N TRP A 177 -14.86 0.88 2.55
CA TRP A 177 -14.03 0.96 3.75
C TRP A 177 -14.05 2.36 4.37
N ARG A 178 -14.07 2.44 5.70
CA ARG A 178 -14.36 3.67 6.41
C ARG A 178 -13.34 4.76 6.11
N PHE A 179 -12.06 4.41 5.90
CA PHE A 179 -11.01 5.39 5.59
C PHE A 179 -11.28 6.19 4.31
N PHE A 180 -12.06 5.67 3.35
CA PHE A 180 -12.47 6.46 2.18
C PHE A 180 -13.33 7.69 2.54
N LYS A 181 -13.97 7.66 3.72
CA LYS A 181 -14.79 8.75 4.28
C LYS A 181 -14.04 9.58 5.32
N ALA A 182 -12.74 9.33 5.52
CA ALA A 182 -11.95 10.11 6.46
C ALA A 182 -11.84 11.58 6.00
N ASP A 183 -11.51 12.44 6.95
CA ASP A 183 -11.12 13.82 6.68
C ASP A 183 -9.93 13.84 5.70
N GLU A 184 -9.83 14.88 4.90
CA GLU A 184 -8.58 15.11 4.15
C GLU A 184 -7.47 15.56 5.11
N LEU A 185 -6.31 14.96 4.90
CA LEU A 185 -5.06 15.25 5.59
C LEU A 185 -4.22 16.14 4.69
N THR A 186 -3.59 17.14 5.30
CA THR A 186 -2.72 18.09 4.60
C THR A 186 -1.27 17.63 4.77
N ASN A 187 -0.52 17.63 3.67
CA ASN A 187 0.91 17.31 3.69
C ASN A 187 1.71 18.39 4.44
N HIS A 188 2.88 18.02 4.99
CA HIS A 188 3.75 18.97 5.70
C HIS A 188 4.11 20.20 4.86
N ASN A 189 4.41 20.01 3.57
CA ASN A 189 4.78 21.10 2.65
C ASN A 189 3.69 22.16 2.43
N GLU A 190 2.44 21.89 2.83
CA GLU A 190 1.29 22.78 2.75
C GLU A 190 0.93 23.42 4.10
N LEU A 191 1.63 23.06 5.17
CA LEU A 191 1.41 23.55 6.54
C LEU A 191 2.60 24.38 7.01
N SER A 192 2.37 25.28 7.97
CA SER A 192 3.48 25.84 8.74
C SER A 192 4.07 24.77 9.66
N ASP A 193 5.35 24.92 10.03
CA ASP A 193 6.00 23.99 10.97
C ASP A 193 5.22 23.88 12.30
N GLU A 194 4.64 24.97 12.80
CA GLU A 194 3.83 24.95 14.02
C GLU A 194 2.54 24.12 13.84
N GLN A 195 1.86 24.25 12.70
CA GLN A 195 0.66 23.47 12.39
C GLN A 195 0.98 21.99 12.20
N TRP A 196 2.11 21.69 11.54
CA TRP A 196 2.60 20.34 11.36
C TRP A 196 2.93 19.68 12.70
N GLU A 197 3.72 20.36 13.53
CA GLU A 197 4.09 19.90 14.86
C GLU A 197 2.88 19.64 15.76
N ALA A 198 1.88 20.53 15.72
CA ALA A 198 0.63 20.35 16.44
C ALA A 198 -0.13 19.11 15.94
N THR A 199 -0.23 18.93 14.62
CA THR A 199 -0.90 17.77 14.00
C THR A 199 -0.22 16.46 14.40
N ARG A 200 1.11 16.40 14.28
CA ARG A 200 1.93 15.25 14.67
C ARG A 200 1.75 14.90 16.15
N LYS A 201 1.86 15.88 17.04
CA LYS A 201 1.71 15.66 18.50
C LYS A 201 0.31 15.16 18.86
N ASN A 202 -0.73 15.71 18.22
CA ASN A 202 -2.10 15.27 18.45
C ASN A 202 -2.30 13.82 18.04
N MET A 203 -1.83 13.43 16.84
CA MET A 203 -1.88 12.03 16.39
C MET A 203 -1.11 11.12 17.34
N ILE A 204 0.10 11.51 17.74
CA ILE A 204 0.90 10.69 18.66
C ILE A 204 0.17 10.46 19.99
N ASN A 205 -0.41 11.51 20.57
CA ASN A 205 -1.08 11.43 21.86
C ASN A 205 -2.42 10.67 21.80
N GLU A 206 -3.19 10.83 20.72
CA GLU A 206 -4.52 10.23 20.62
C GLU A 206 -4.51 8.75 20.25
N VAL A 207 -3.55 8.30 19.43
CA VAL A 207 -3.57 6.92 18.88
C VAL A 207 -2.28 6.13 19.09
N TYR A 208 -1.09 6.72 18.94
CA TYR A 208 0.17 5.98 19.14
C TYR A 208 0.45 5.68 20.61
N GLN A 209 0.39 6.68 21.48
CA GLN A 209 0.67 6.54 22.91
C GLN A 209 -0.25 5.51 23.58
N PRO A 210 -1.56 5.45 23.29
CA PRO A 210 -2.42 4.38 23.78
C PRO A 210 -2.00 2.97 23.34
N VAL A 211 -1.61 2.78 22.07
CA VAL A 211 -1.14 1.46 21.59
C VAL A 211 0.16 1.08 22.28
N TRP A 212 1.14 1.99 22.28
CA TRP A 212 2.44 1.76 22.92
C TRP A 212 2.27 1.44 24.42
N LYS A 213 1.42 2.18 25.13
CA LYS A 213 1.14 1.93 26.55
C LYS A 213 0.50 0.57 26.77
N ALA A 214 -0.48 0.20 25.94
CA ALA A 214 -1.15 -1.09 26.05
C ALA A 214 -0.19 -2.26 25.79
N LEU A 215 0.77 -2.12 24.87
CA LEU A 215 1.85 -3.10 24.66
C LEU A 215 2.78 -3.17 25.88
N ARG A 216 3.26 -2.02 26.36
CA ARG A 216 4.16 -1.94 27.52
C ARG A 216 3.56 -2.55 28.78
N ASP A 217 2.26 -2.34 29.00
CA ASP A 217 1.54 -2.87 30.15
C ASP A 217 1.01 -4.29 29.93
N ASN A 218 1.21 -4.88 28.75
CA ASN A 218 0.60 -6.14 28.31
C ASN A 218 -0.94 -6.16 28.51
N ASP A 219 -1.60 -5.02 28.27
CA ASP A 219 -3.05 -4.85 28.45
C ASP A 219 -3.83 -5.31 27.21
N ALA A 220 -4.14 -6.61 27.19
CA ALA A 220 -4.92 -7.25 26.14
C ALA A 220 -6.30 -6.60 25.92
N LYS A 221 -6.92 -6.06 26.98
CA LYS A 221 -8.25 -5.45 26.90
C LYS A 221 -8.16 -4.09 26.21
N ALA A 222 -7.16 -3.29 26.54
CA ALA A 222 -6.90 -2.02 25.86
C ALA A 222 -6.55 -2.23 24.39
N LEU A 223 -5.67 -3.18 24.07
CA LEU A 223 -5.35 -3.54 22.67
C LEU A 223 -6.62 -3.96 21.91
N LYS A 224 -7.43 -4.86 22.47
CA LYS A 224 -8.68 -5.28 21.82
C LYS A 224 -9.61 -4.10 21.53
N ALA A 225 -9.71 -3.13 22.43
CA ALA A 225 -10.56 -1.95 22.24
C ALA A 225 -10.03 -1.03 21.14
N LEU A 226 -8.72 -0.79 21.09
CA LEU A 226 -8.08 0.10 20.11
C LEU A 226 -8.24 -0.40 18.67
N PHE A 227 -8.23 -1.72 18.45
CA PHE A 227 -8.29 -2.32 17.12
C PHE A 227 -9.67 -2.88 16.74
N LEU A 228 -10.70 -2.68 17.57
CA LEU A 228 -12.01 -3.32 17.38
C LEU A 228 -12.64 -2.98 16.03
N GLU A 229 -12.73 -1.69 15.71
CA GLU A 229 -13.34 -1.26 14.45
C GLU A 229 -12.52 -1.70 13.24
N ARG A 230 -11.18 -1.67 13.38
CA ARG A 230 -10.30 -2.14 12.31
C ARG A 230 -10.47 -3.63 12.03
N GLY A 231 -10.48 -4.46 13.06
CA GLY A 231 -10.56 -5.91 12.85
C GLY A 231 -11.89 -6.33 12.23
N LYS A 232 -13.00 -5.64 12.52
CA LYS A 232 -14.28 -5.87 11.81
C LYS A 232 -14.14 -5.68 10.30
N GLU A 233 -13.45 -4.63 9.85
CA GLU A 233 -13.20 -4.42 8.42
C GLU A 233 -12.30 -5.51 7.82
N TYR A 234 -11.31 -6.02 8.57
CA TYR A 234 -10.41 -7.08 8.08
C TYR A 234 -11.13 -8.43 8.02
N ASP A 235 -11.98 -8.72 9.00
CA ASP A 235 -12.84 -9.90 8.98
C ASP A 235 -13.70 -9.91 7.73
N GLN A 236 -14.29 -8.75 7.37
CA GLN A 236 -15.07 -8.60 6.13
C GLN A 236 -14.21 -8.70 4.88
N ALA A 237 -13.05 -8.03 4.84
CA ALA A 237 -12.16 -8.03 3.68
C ALA A 237 -11.65 -9.44 3.36
N PHE A 238 -11.47 -10.30 4.36
CA PHE A 238 -10.91 -11.63 4.20
C PHE A 238 -11.87 -12.78 4.57
N TYR A 239 -13.16 -12.46 4.68
CA TYR A 239 -14.23 -13.42 4.97
C TYR A 239 -13.97 -14.30 6.21
N LYS A 240 -13.40 -13.69 7.26
CA LYS A 240 -13.22 -14.33 8.56
C LYS A 240 -14.49 -14.22 9.41
N GLU A 241 -14.56 -15.02 10.46
CA GLU A 241 -15.59 -14.90 11.50
C GLU A 241 -15.48 -13.55 12.23
N GLU A 242 -16.60 -13.00 12.69
CA GLU A 242 -16.61 -11.70 13.37
C GLU A 242 -15.73 -11.71 14.64
N GLY A 243 -14.81 -10.76 14.72
CA GLY A 243 -13.87 -10.58 15.82
C GLY A 243 -12.62 -11.45 15.73
N LYS A 244 -12.49 -12.28 14.68
CA LYS A 244 -11.36 -13.20 14.51
C LYS A 244 -10.05 -12.45 14.30
N ASP A 245 -10.05 -11.42 13.47
CA ASP A 245 -8.85 -10.64 13.17
C ASP A 245 -8.32 -9.89 14.39
N VAL A 246 -9.21 -9.23 15.15
CA VAL A 246 -8.83 -8.57 16.42
C VAL A 246 -8.22 -9.57 17.39
N TYR A 247 -8.81 -10.77 17.50
CA TYR A 247 -8.29 -11.82 18.36
C TYR A 247 -6.89 -12.25 17.94
N GLU A 248 -6.69 -12.57 16.65
CA GLU A 248 -5.41 -13.02 16.11
C GLU A 248 -4.31 -11.97 16.28
N MET A 249 -4.64 -10.71 15.97
CA MET A 249 -3.72 -9.60 16.11
C MET A 249 -3.35 -9.37 17.58
N VAL A 250 -4.30 -9.35 18.53
CA VAL A 250 -3.98 -9.21 19.96
C VAL A 250 -3.11 -10.36 20.47
N VAL A 251 -3.38 -11.60 20.03
CA VAL A 251 -2.53 -12.75 20.37
C VAL A 251 -1.12 -12.56 19.82
N HIS A 252 -0.98 -12.14 18.56
CA HIS A 252 0.31 -11.89 17.94
C HIS A 252 1.09 -10.78 18.66
N LEU A 253 0.47 -9.63 18.91
CA LEU A 253 1.07 -8.51 19.63
C LEU A 253 1.59 -8.90 21.01
N ARG A 254 0.80 -9.68 21.75
CA ARG A 254 1.22 -10.19 23.07
C ARG A 254 2.36 -11.19 22.96
N SER A 255 2.39 -12.02 21.92
CA SER A 255 3.51 -12.92 21.70
C SER A 255 4.83 -12.18 21.44
N LEU A 256 4.78 -10.96 20.89
CA LEU A 256 5.96 -10.11 20.78
C LEU A 256 6.40 -9.56 22.15
N VAL A 257 5.44 -9.13 22.98
CA VAL A 257 5.72 -8.62 24.34
C VAL A 257 6.28 -9.70 25.26
N ASP A 258 5.78 -10.93 25.14
CA ASP A 258 6.17 -12.07 25.97
C ASP A 258 7.41 -12.82 25.40
N ASN A 259 8.02 -12.35 24.30
CA ASN A 259 9.18 -13.00 23.67
C ASN A 259 10.49 -12.65 24.39
N GLU A 260 11.17 -13.66 24.94
CA GLU A 260 12.43 -13.51 25.68
C GLU A 260 13.61 -13.08 24.79
N ASP A 261 13.52 -13.26 23.47
CA ASP A 261 14.54 -12.83 22.50
C ASP A 261 14.37 -11.36 22.08
N LEU A 262 13.30 -10.70 22.54
CA LEU A 262 12.99 -9.30 22.22
C LEU A 262 13.15 -8.39 23.44
N SER A 263 13.69 -7.21 23.21
CA SER A 263 13.58 -6.08 24.14
C SER A 263 12.11 -5.66 24.29
N PRO A 264 11.73 -5.02 25.42
CA PRO A 264 10.45 -4.33 25.53
C PRO A 264 10.23 -3.37 24.36
N VAL A 265 8.96 -3.09 24.05
CA VAL A 265 8.61 -2.09 23.03
C VAL A 265 9.38 -0.79 23.26
N ARG A 266 10.08 -0.31 22.22
CA ARG A 266 10.97 0.85 22.32
C ARG A 266 10.20 2.10 22.71
N ASP A 267 10.84 2.99 23.47
CA ASP A 267 10.29 4.31 23.77
C ASP A 267 10.21 5.13 22.48
N LEU A 268 9.08 5.82 22.29
CA LEU A 268 8.88 6.68 21.13
C LEU A 268 9.65 8.00 21.29
N ASN A 269 10.71 8.19 20.49
CA ASN A 269 11.37 9.49 20.39
C ASN A 269 10.62 10.41 19.42
N ILE A 270 9.69 11.21 19.95
CA ILE A 270 8.83 12.13 19.18
C ILE A 270 9.63 13.06 18.26
N ASN A 271 10.82 13.50 18.68
CA ASN A 271 11.66 14.41 17.90
C ASN A 271 12.39 13.73 16.73
N ALA A 272 12.43 12.40 16.71
CA ALA A 272 13.05 11.59 15.66
C ALA A 272 12.00 10.84 14.81
N CYS A 273 10.74 11.29 14.88
CA CYS A 273 9.64 10.72 14.12
C CYS A 273 8.98 11.80 13.28
N ASP A 274 8.47 11.43 12.12
CA ASP A 274 7.66 12.29 11.29
C ASP A 274 6.41 11.56 10.79
N VAL A 275 5.50 12.29 10.17
CA VAL A 275 4.20 11.80 9.73
C VAL A 275 4.17 11.76 8.20
N ALA A 276 3.86 10.62 7.63
CA ALA A 276 3.66 10.50 6.19
C ALA A 276 2.16 10.45 5.90
N VAL A 277 1.74 11.07 4.80
CA VAL A 277 0.36 11.08 4.33
C VAL A 277 0.27 10.24 3.05
N ALA A 278 -0.76 9.40 2.97
CA ALA A 278 -1.03 8.61 1.78
C ALA A 278 -1.46 9.48 0.60
N PHE A 279 -1.28 9.01 -0.64
CA PHE A 279 -1.64 9.80 -1.84
C PHE A 279 -3.13 10.13 -1.96
N ASN A 280 -3.99 9.38 -1.28
CA ASN A 280 -5.41 9.71 -1.20
C ASN A 280 -5.72 10.78 -0.14
N ASN A 281 -4.72 11.27 0.60
CA ASN A 281 -4.85 12.21 1.70
C ASN A 281 -5.82 11.74 2.80
N LYS A 282 -6.08 10.44 2.94
CA LYS A 282 -6.99 9.87 3.95
C LYS A 282 -6.31 9.08 5.04
N LEU A 283 -5.11 8.59 4.75
CA LEU A 283 -4.34 7.72 5.65
C LEU A 283 -3.02 8.39 6.00
N THR A 284 -2.53 8.08 7.19
CA THR A 284 -1.23 8.54 7.66
C THR A 284 -0.57 7.51 8.57
N TRP A 285 0.74 7.57 8.73
CA TRP A 285 1.52 6.74 9.65
C TRP A 285 2.73 7.52 10.16
N LEU A 286 3.26 7.11 11.31
CA LEU A 286 4.47 7.68 11.89
C LEU A 286 5.68 6.86 11.43
N HIS A 287 6.74 7.56 11.02
CA HIS A 287 7.94 6.97 10.46
C HIS A 287 9.20 7.69 10.95
N ASP A 288 10.39 7.11 10.73
CA ASP A 288 11.68 7.77 10.91
C ASP A 288 11.85 8.87 9.89
N TRP A 289 12.43 10.00 10.30
CA TRP A 289 12.63 11.16 9.44
C TRP A 289 13.19 10.82 8.05
N ASP A 290 14.15 9.89 7.97
CA ASP A 290 14.81 9.51 6.72
C ASP A 290 14.20 8.28 6.01
N LEU A 291 13.23 7.60 6.63
CA LEU A 291 12.64 6.36 6.12
C LEU A 291 11.11 6.45 6.14
N SER A 292 10.52 7.07 5.13
CA SER A 292 9.07 7.32 5.04
C SER A 292 8.15 6.10 5.10
N LEU A 293 8.66 4.87 4.99
CA LEU A 293 7.89 3.63 5.13
C LEU A 293 8.32 2.78 6.34
N SER A 294 9.14 3.35 7.23
CA SER A 294 9.43 2.72 8.52
C SER A 294 8.22 2.81 9.45
N GLU A 295 8.23 1.98 10.48
CA GLU A 295 7.13 1.81 11.43
C GLU A 295 7.65 2.00 12.84
N LYS A 296 6.88 2.69 13.70
CA LYS A 296 7.39 3.22 14.98
C LYS A 296 7.06 2.45 16.24
N ILE A 297 6.27 1.40 16.13
CA ILE A 297 6.10 0.47 17.24
C ILE A 297 7.05 -0.70 17.01
N GLU A 298 8.16 -0.71 17.74
CA GLU A 298 9.30 -1.60 17.46
C GLU A 298 9.74 -2.39 18.68
N PHE A 299 10.22 -3.61 18.42
CA PHE A 299 10.90 -4.49 19.35
C PHE A 299 12.28 -4.81 18.78
N GLU A 300 13.32 -4.65 19.59
CA GLU A 300 14.70 -4.96 19.20
C GLU A 300 15.04 -6.41 19.56
N HIS A 301 15.69 -7.13 18.67
CA HIS A 301 16.18 -8.49 18.94
C HIS A 301 17.45 -8.43 19.79
N LEU A 302 17.45 -9.10 20.95
CA LEU A 302 18.55 -9.06 21.90
C LEU A 302 19.88 -9.49 21.27
N GLY A 303 20.89 -8.65 21.38
CA GLY A 303 22.23 -8.92 20.87
C GLY A 303 22.40 -8.73 19.36
N THR A 304 21.43 -8.08 18.70
CA THR A 304 21.50 -7.74 17.27
C THR A 304 20.96 -6.34 17.00
N ASP A 305 21.21 -5.79 15.82
CA ASP A 305 20.60 -4.53 15.36
C ASP A 305 19.25 -4.75 14.62
N LEU A 306 18.67 -5.97 14.70
CA LEU A 306 17.44 -6.31 14.01
C LEU A 306 16.21 -5.81 14.79
N LEU A 307 15.26 -5.23 14.04
CA LEU A 307 14.00 -4.72 14.57
C LEU A 307 12.84 -5.53 14.04
N THR A 308 11.86 -5.79 14.91
CA THR A 308 10.51 -6.23 14.54
C THR A 308 9.55 -5.08 14.79
N SER A 309 8.95 -4.57 13.72
CA SER A 309 8.07 -3.41 13.78
C SER A 309 6.63 -3.80 13.46
N ILE A 310 5.68 -3.15 14.13
CA ILE A 310 4.25 -3.32 13.88
C ILE A 310 3.78 -2.18 12.98
N PRO A 311 3.32 -2.47 11.76
CA PRO A 311 2.82 -1.43 10.88
C PRO A 311 1.49 -0.90 11.40
N LEU A 312 1.36 0.44 11.49
CA LEU A 312 0.12 1.09 11.91
C LEU A 312 -0.20 2.27 11.01
N LYS A 313 -1.46 2.34 10.54
CA LYS A 313 -1.97 3.52 9.83
C LYS A 313 -3.21 4.07 10.51
N PHE A 314 -3.36 5.38 10.41
CA PHE A 314 -4.38 6.17 11.07
C PHE A 314 -5.14 6.97 10.04
N ALA A 315 -6.37 7.31 10.40
CA ALA A 315 -7.20 8.26 9.69
C ALA A 315 -7.83 9.21 10.69
N ARG A 316 -8.24 10.38 10.21
CA ARG A 316 -8.97 11.35 11.01
C ARG A 316 -10.44 11.34 10.62
N PHE A 317 -11.33 11.27 11.60
CA PHE A 317 -12.78 11.33 11.41
C PHE A 317 -13.34 12.40 12.32
N ASP A 318 -13.96 13.44 11.74
CA ASP A 318 -14.53 14.54 12.50
C ASP A 318 -13.52 15.15 13.50
N GLY A 319 -12.27 15.27 13.07
CA GLY A 319 -11.16 15.79 13.90
C GLY A 319 -10.53 14.82 14.90
N LYS A 320 -10.99 13.57 15.00
CA LYS A 320 -10.41 12.55 15.92
C LYS A 320 -9.58 11.53 15.18
N TRP A 321 -8.44 11.16 15.75
CA TRP A 321 -7.59 10.11 15.17
C TRP A 321 -8.07 8.71 15.56
N GLU A 322 -8.06 7.80 14.59
CA GLU A 322 -8.42 6.41 14.79
C GLU A 322 -7.45 5.48 14.05
N ILE A 323 -7.22 4.29 14.60
CA ILE A 323 -6.44 3.23 13.94
C ILE A 323 -7.30 2.62 12.84
N VAL A 324 -6.78 2.64 11.62
CA VAL A 324 -7.47 2.07 10.46
C VAL A 324 -6.64 1.05 9.72
N ARG A 325 -5.37 0.82 10.04
CA ARG A 325 -4.59 -0.31 9.52
C ARG A 325 -3.53 -0.79 10.48
#